data_AF-A0A146KAP2-F1
#
_entry.id   AF-A0A146KAP2-F1
#
_cell.length_a   1.000
_cell.length_b   1.000
_cell.length_c   1.000
_cell.angle_alpha   90.00
_cell.angle_beta   90.00
_cell.angle_gamma   90.00
#
_symmetry.space_group_name_H-M   'P 1'
#
loop_
_entity.id
_entity.type
_entity.pdbx_description
1 polymer ?
#
loop_
_entity_poly.entity_id
_entity_poly.type
_entity_poly.pdbx_seq_one_letter_code
_entity_poly.pdbx_strand_id
1 'polypeptide(L)'
;RLGRVGRVQNGYTVSINIKNTNMNQSLPEIQRADLKQTILELKSVNIDLEEIYTNLPQSPSKIEIENSIHTLSQLQAIDQNKKITKTG
;
A
#
# COMPACT_ATOMS: atom_id res chain seq x y z
N ARG A 1 17.25 10.86 -6.97
CA ARG A 1 18.57 10.90 -6.27
C ARG A 1 19.49 11.97 -6.85
N LEU A 2 19.53 12.16 -8.17
CA LEU A 2 20.24 13.25 -8.85
C LEU A 2 19.98 14.65 -8.26
N GLY A 3 18.71 15.05 -8.08
CA GLY A 3 18.37 16.36 -7.50
C GLY A 3 18.72 16.57 -6.01
N ARG A 4 19.46 15.65 -5.38
CA ARG A 4 20.01 15.83 -4.02
C ARG A 4 21.43 16.38 -4.05
N VAL A 5 22.19 16.22 -5.14
CA VAL A 5 23.47 16.91 -5.33
C VAL A 5 23.23 18.22 -6.08
N GLY A 6 24.11 19.21 -5.94
CA GLY A 6 23.93 20.51 -6.60
C GLY A 6 23.16 21.56 -5.79
N ARG A 7 22.65 21.22 -4.59
CA ARG A 7 21.81 22.15 -3.80
C ARG A 7 22.56 23.37 -3.25
N VAL A 8 23.87 23.26 -3.05
CA VAL A 8 24.72 24.30 -2.46
C VAL A 8 25.85 24.69 -3.42
N GLN A 9 26.41 23.72 -4.13
CA GLN A 9 27.42 23.91 -5.17
C GLN A 9 27.33 22.75 -6.17
N ASN A 10 27.96 22.91 -7.34
CA ASN A 10 28.05 21.88 -8.37
C ASN A 10 28.51 20.55 -7.76
N GLY A 11 27.68 19.52 -7.94
CA GLY A 11 27.93 18.18 -7.42
C GLY A 11 27.76 17.13 -8.51
N TYR A 12 28.39 15.97 -8.32
CA TYR A 12 28.36 14.87 -9.27
C TYR A 12 27.58 13.69 -8.69
N THR A 13 26.93 12.91 -9.56
CA THR A 13 26.33 11.62 -9.17
C THR A 13 26.91 10.49 -10.00
N VAL A 14 27.17 9.38 -9.34
CA VAL A 14 27.54 8.11 -9.98
C VAL A 14 26.40 7.14 -9.81
N SER A 15 25.87 6.61 -10.91
CA SER A 15 24.83 5.59 -10.91
C SER A 15 25.45 4.25 -11.28
N ILE A 16 25.37 3.27 -10.38
CA ILE A 16 25.90 1.92 -10.60
C ILE A 16 24.74 1.04 -11.08
N ASN A 17 24.56 0.95 -12.41
CA ASN A 17 23.54 0.12 -13.05
C ASN A 17 24.14 -0.71 -14.18
N ILE A 18 23.59 -1.89 -14.43
CA ILE A 18 23.91 -2.72 -15.61
C ILE A 18 23.28 -2.05 -16.84
N LYS A 19 23.99 -1.94 -17.97
CA LYS A 19 23.41 -1.39 -19.22
C LYS A 19 22.13 -2.15 -19.59
N ASN A 20 21.10 -1.43 -20.04
CA ASN A 20 19.76 -1.94 -20.39
C ASN A 20 18.86 -2.43 -19.25
N THR A 21 19.19 -2.18 -17.97
CA THR A 21 18.15 -2.28 -16.94
C THR A 21 17.32 -0.99 -16.95
N ASN A 22 16.17 -1.04 -17.62
CA ASN A 22 15.15 0.00 -17.44
C ASN A 22 14.78 0.01 -15.96
N MET A 23 15.15 1.07 -15.23
CA MET A 23 14.59 1.33 -13.90
C MET A 23 13.15 1.74 -14.10
N ASN A 24 12.28 0.75 -14.29
CA ASN A 24 10.84 0.96 -14.30
C ASN A 24 10.45 1.62 -12.98
N GLN A 25 9.48 2.54 -13.05
CA GLN A 25 8.89 3.08 -11.84
C GLN A 25 8.41 1.91 -10.98
N SER A 26 8.85 1.94 -9.73
CA SER A 26 8.36 1.02 -8.71
C SER A 26 6.83 1.11 -8.69
N LEU A 27 6.14 -0.03 -8.71
CA LEU A 27 4.70 -0.06 -8.48
C LEU A 27 4.34 0.73 -7.20
N PRO A 28 3.13 1.27 -7.10
CA PRO A 28 2.61 1.80 -5.85
C PRO A 28 2.72 0.79 -4.71
N GLU A 29 2.92 1.31 -3.51
CA GLU A 29 2.94 0.49 -2.30
C GLU A 29 1.61 -0.26 -2.11
N ILE A 30 0.48 0.37 -2.40
CA ILE A 30 -0.85 -0.25 -2.26
C ILE A 30 -1.06 -1.49 -3.13
N GLN A 31 -0.26 -1.67 -4.18
CA GLN A 31 -0.31 -2.86 -5.06
C GLN A 31 0.67 -3.96 -4.64
N ARG A 32 1.41 -3.78 -3.54
CA ARG A 32 2.45 -4.70 -3.08
C ARG A 32 2.42 -4.97 -1.58
N ALA A 33 1.87 -4.05 -0.81
CA ALA A 33 1.84 -4.12 0.64
C ALA A 33 0.68 -5.01 1.10
N ASP A 34 0.84 -5.56 2.30
CA ASP A 34 -0.21 -6.27 3.01
C ASP A 34 -1.31 -5.29 3.45
N LEU A 35 -2.54 -5.49 2.96
CA LEU A 35 -3.65 -4.56 3.18
C LEU A 35 -4.31 -4.72 4.55
N LYS A 36 -3.99 -5.77 5.32
CA LYS A 36 -4.68 -6.08 6.59
C LYS A 36 -4.64 -4.91 7.59
N GLN A 37 -3.46 -4.33 7.81
CA GLN A 37 -3.30 -3.21 8.73
C GLN A 37 -4.07 -1.98 8.23
N THR A 38 -3.93 -1.65 6.95
CA THR A 38 -4.62 -0.52 6.33
C THR A 38 -6.14 -0.68 6.40
N ILE A 39 -6.67 -1.89 6.21
CA ILE A 39 -8.10 -2.18 6.33
C ILE A 39 -8.60 -1.93 7.77
N LEU A 40 -7.84 -2.37 8.77
CA LEU A 40 -8.19 -2.12 10.19
C LEU A 40 -8.15 -0.62 10.52
N GLU A 41 -7.09 0.07 10.11
CA GLU A 41 -6.95 1.51 10.31
C GLU A 41 -8.12 2.28 9.68
N LEU A 42 -8.51 1.95 8.45
CA LEU A 42 -9.64 2.59 7.79
C LEU A 42 -10.96 2.29 8.49
N LYS A 43 -11.19 1.04 8.91
CA LYS A 43 -12.39 0.65 9.65
C LYS A 43 -12.50 1.35 11.00
N SER A 44 -11.38 1.65 11.66
CA SER A 44 -11.36 2.42 12.92
C SER A 44 -11.94 3.84 12.77
N VAL A 45 -11.90 4.39 11.54
CA VAL A 45 -12.45 5.71 11.19
C VAL A 45 -13.78 5.57 10.44
N ASN A 46 -14.41 4.39 10.45
CA ASN A 46 -15.63 4.05 9.71
C ASN A 46 -15.51 4.24 8.18
N ILE A 47 -14.33 3.94 7.62
CA ILE A 47 -14.10 3.94 6.17
C ILE A 47 -13.90 2.49 5.72
N ASP A 48 -14.69 2.07 4.73
CA ASP A 48 -14.59 0.74 4.15
C ASP A 48 -13.74 0.76 2.88
N LEU A 49 -12.57 0.12 2.93
CA LEU A 49 -11.67 0.00 1.77
C LEU A 49 -12.39 -0.63 0.56
N GLU A 50 -13.30 -1.57 0.80
CA GLU A 50 -14.13 -2.21 -0.23
C GLU A 50 -15.01 -1.21 -1.01
N GLU A 51 -15.34 -0.05 -0.43
CA GLU A 51 -16.17 0.96 -1.09
C GLU A 51 -15.33 2.00 -1.83
N ILE A 52 -14.11 2.27 -1.33
CA ILE A 52 -13.27 3.37 -1.83
C ILE A 52 -12.15 2.91 -2.78
N TYR A 53 -11.82 1.61 -2.84
CA TYR A 53 -10.64 1.14 -3.58
C TYR A 53 -10.66 1.47 -5.08
N THR A 54 -11.86 1.62 -5.67
CA THR A 54 -12.06 2.00 -7.07
C THR A 54 -11.75 3.48 -7.34
N ASN A 55 -11.80 4.32 -6.32
CA ASN A 55 -11.54 5.77 -6.41
C ASN A 55 -10.07 6.13 -6.20
N LEU A 56 -9.21 5.15 -5.94
CA LEU A 56 -7.78 5.38 -5.73
C LEU A 56 -7.07 5.56 -7.09
N PRO A 57 -6.05 6.44 -7.17
CA PRO A 57 -5.30 6.67 -8.41
C PRO A 57 -4.75 5.37 -9.02
N GLN A 58 -4.35 4.44 -8.17
CA GLN A 58 -4.02 3.06 -8.53
C GLN A 58 -4.62 2.14 -7.47
N SER A 59 -5.48 1.24 -7.90
CA SER A 59 -6.21 0.35 -7.00
C SER A 59 -5.38 -0.90 -6.64
N PRO A 60 -5.54 -1.43 -5.42
CA PRO A 60 -5.06 -2.76 -5.06
C PRO A 60 -5.83 -3.85 -5.83
N SER A 61 -5.30 -5.08 -5.84
CA SER A 61 -6.01 -6.23 -6.39
C SER A 61 -7.24 -6.56 -5.53
N LYS A 62 -8.39 -6.78 -6.17
CA LYS A 62 -9.62 -7.21 -5.49
C LYS A 62 -9.41 -8.49 -4.68
N ILE A 63 -8.63 -9.43 -5.23
CA ILE A 63 -8.31 -10.71 -4.59
C ILE A 63 -7.51 -10.46 -3.29
N GLU A 64 -6.58 -9.50 -3.28
CA GLU A 64 -5.81 -9.17 -2.08
C GLU A 64 -6.68 -8.54 -1.00
N ILE A 65 -7.64 -7.68 -1.39
CA ILE A 65 -8.62 -7.12 -0.45
C ILE A 65 -9.44 -8.25 0.18
N GLU A 66 -10.02 -9.12 -0.63
CA GLU A 66 -10.86 -10.24 -0.17
C GLU A 66 -10.08 -11.19 0.75
N ASN A 67 -8.84 -11.54 0.37
CA ASN A 67 -7.96 -12.38 1.19
C ASN A 67 -7.60 -11.70 2.53
N SER A 68 -7.35 -10.39 2.51
CA SER A 68 -7.02 -9.64 3.72
C SER A 68 -8.22 -9.60 4.67
N ILE A 69 -9.42 -9.38 4.15
CA ILE A 69 -10.66 -9.36 4.94
C ILE A 69 -10.99 -10.74 5.48
N HIS A 70 -10.83 -11.78 4.67
CA HIS A 70 -11.00 -13.16 5.12
C HIS A 70 -10.05 -13.48 6.29
N THR A 71 -8.78 -13.08 6.17
CA THR A 71 -7.78 -13.26 7.23
C THR A 71 -8.16 -12.50 8.50
N LEU A 72 -8.56 -11.24 8.39
CA LEU A 72 -8.99 -10.43 9.54
C LEU A 72 -10.23 -11.02 10.23
N SER A 73 -11.15 -11.61 9.46
CA SER A 73 -12.33 -12.31 9.99
C SER A 73 -11.93 -13.58 10.76
N GLN A 74 -10.98 -14.36 10.24
CA GLN A 74 -10.43 -15.54 10.92
C GLN A 74 -9.71 -15.18 12.22
N LEU A 75 -9.01 -14.04 12.25
CA LEU A 75 -8.36 -13.51 13.44
C LEU A 75 -9.34 -12.87 14.44
N GLN A 76 -10.64 -12.86 14.13
CA GLN A 76 -11.67 -12.18 14.91
C GLN A 76 -11.40 -10.67 15.12
N ALA A 77 -10.56 -10.06 14.27
CA ALA A 77 -10.30 -8.62 14.29
C ALA A 77 -11.48 -7.83 13.69
N ILE A 78 -12.26 -8.48 12.82
CA ILE A 78 -13.52 -7.99 12.30
C ILE A 78 -14.65 -9.01 12.53
N ASP A 79 -15.86 -8.53 12.79
CA ASP A 79 -17.05 -9.35 13.00
C ASP A 79 -17.73 -9.77 11.68
N GLN A 80 -18.84 -10.51 11.79
CA GLN A 80 -19.65 -10.95 10.64
C GLN A 80 -20.26 -9.79 9.84
N ASN A 81 -20.40 -8.61 10.46
CA ASN A 81 -20.87 -7.38 9.83
C ASN A 81 -19.71 -6.53 9.28
N LYS A 82 -18.49 -7.10 9.22
CA LYS A 82 -17.25 -6.41 8.83
C LYS A 82 -16.90 -5.21 9.69
N LYS A 83 -17.37 -5.14 10.94
CA LYS A 83 -17.01 -4.10 11.91
C LYS A 83 -15.82 -4.53 12.75
N ILE A 84 -15.01 -3.57 13.17
CA ILE A 84 -13.86 -3.83 14.04
C ILE A 84 -14.34 -4.35 15.41
N THR A 85 -13.70 -5.39 15.92
CA THR A 85 -14.01 -5.96 17.23
C THR A 85 -13.13 -5.33 18.32
N LYS A 86 -13.30 -5.73 19.59
CA LYS A 86 -12.44 -5.23 20.69
C LYS A 86 -10.98 -5.69 20.60
N THR A 87 -10.71 -6.74 19.82
CA THR A 87 -9.38 -7.31 19.63
C THR A 87 -8.69 -6.80 18.37
N GLY A 88 -9.45 -6.13 17.48
CA GLY A 88 -8.98 -5.59 16.21
C GLY A 88 -8.46 -4.16 16.32
#